data_AF-A0A660L3K4-F1
#
_entry.id   AF-A0A660L3K4-F1
#
_cell.length_a   1.000
_cell.length_b   1.000
_cell.length_c   1.000
_cell.angle_alpha   90.00
_cell.angle_beta   90.00
_cell.angle_gamma   90.00
#
_symmetry.space_group_name_H-M   'P 1'
#
loop_
_entity.id
_entity.type
_entity.pdbx_description
1 polymer ?
#
loop_
_entity_poly.entity_id
_entity_poly.type
_entity_poly.pdbx_seq_one_letter_code
_entity_poly.pdbx_strand_id
1 'polypeptide(L)'
;MLSRRPPLLVPLLACVAWLLGYGLNEAAFGGHDLGPLFSRFAHDVVLAVAAALCLARAVAIRRERAAWLLIGGGVAAWSAGEVYYTAVLWDDTSPPIPSFADVGFLLFAPLVFGGMVILLRHRVRLTPTLLVDGITAALAVSALSAAIVVQAVLEHAEGDPVSVAITLAYPIFDLVLLAIGVGALAATGWRLDRTWALLVGGILAFWLADSVFLVRTAEGTFVSGGWLDMAWWLGLLAIALAAWQRGPTSRRRPADDSPRLMIAPLVSGAVGLELLVYASAVDLNPLAVALSAAALVFVMVRLTITFRQNVSMLRTTRDEAVTDHLTGLGNRRALTRMLEEVLPDARPETPHVLALFDLDGFKHYNDTFGHPAGDELLARLGARLDSFVGPRGRAFRMGGDEFCVLLRPRGEDPTTLVEGAAHSLSAEGEGYWVGCSYGFITLPTEAADSDSALRIADQRMYASKHAGRMSAARQARDVLLAVLAPHDSTAADHAEEEARRLGLEREDREAVRYATELHALGERVIAAAPSLRAVARLVADSRDIRPDSSVAARIVAQAVAGRPIVA
;
A
#
# COMPACT_ATOMS: atom_id res chain seq x y z
N MET A 1 8.70 34.42 11.21
CA MET A 1 9.93 35.17 11.53
C MET A 1 11.13 34.25 11.43
N LEU A 2 11.92 34.34 10.34
CA LEU A 2 13.31 33.85 10.17
C LEU A 2 13.68 34.01 8.67
N SER A 3 13.52 35.22 8.14
CA SER A 3 13.99 35.59 6.78
C SER A 3 15.44 36.07 6.77
N ARG A 4 16.10 36.17 7.92
CA ARG A 4 17.51 36.54 7.99
C ARG A 4 18.36 35.33 7.66
N ARG A 5 18.91 35.32 6.45
CA ARG A 5 20.08 34.49 6.11
C ARG A 5 21.13 34.69 7.23
N PRO A 6 21.76 33.63 7.76
CA PRO A 6 22.73 33.82 8.84
C PRO A 6 23.89 34.71 8.36
N PRO A 7 24.53 35.50 9.26
CA PRO A 7 25.67 36.37 8.95
C PRO A 7 26.91 35.63 8.42
N LEU A 8 26.83 34.31 8.25
CA LEU A 8 27.93 33.40 7.91
C LEU A 8 28.07 33.17 6.39
N LEU A 9 27.21 33.79 5.56
CA LEU A 9 27.37 33.80 4.10
C LEU A 9 28.50 34.70 3.61
N VAL A 10 28.81 35.77 4.34
CA VAL A 10 29.88 36.72 4.00
C VAL A 10 31.26 36.07 4.00
N PRO A 11 31.71 35.37 5.07
CA PRO A 11 33.03 34.71 5.05
C PRO A 11 33.11 33.63 3.96
N LEU A 12 32.01 32.91 3.72
CA LEU A 12 31.95 31.89 2.70
C LEU A 12 32.09 32.45 1.27
N LEU A 13 31.42 33.57 0.98
CA LEU A 13 31.56 34.27 -0.29
C LEU A 13 32.97 34.85 -0.46
N ALA A 14 33.60 35.33 0.62
CA ALA A 14 34.97 35.78 0.60
C ALA A 14 35.95 34.63 0.27
N CYS A 15 35.77 33.45 0.86
CA CYS A 15 36.55 32.25 0.53
C CYS A 15 36.38 31.82 -0.93
N VAL A 16 35.14 31.82 -1.45
CA VAL A 16 34.88 31.49 -2.87
C VAL A 16 35.53 32.52 -3.79
N ALA A 17 35.38 33.82 -3.49
CA ALA A 17 36.00 34.89 -4.27
C ALA A 17 37.53 34.82 -4.25
N TRP A 18 38.11 34.48 -3.09
CA TRP A 18 39.53 34.25 -2.96
C TRP A 18 40.00 33.07 -3.82
N LEU A 19 39.30 31.93 -3.78
CA LEU A 19 39.66 30.76 -4.58
C LEU A 19 39.61 31.04 -6.09
N LEU A 20 38.60 31.79 -6.56
CA LEU A 20 38.52 32.25 -7.95
C LEU A 20 39.66 33.21 -8.30
N GLY A 21 39.99 34.14 -7.39
CA GLY A 21 41.13 35.05 -7.55
C GLY A 21 42.46 34.31 -7.62
N TYR A 22 42.64 33.28 -6.79
CA TYR A 22 43.84 32.43 -6.79
C TYR A 22 43.98 31.67 -8.12
N GLY A 23 42.90 31.05 -8.62
CA GLY A 23 42.94 30.37 -9.92
C GLY A 23 43.20 31.31 -11.09
N LEU A 24 42.69 32.54 -11.05
CA LEU A 24 43.02 33.57 -12.04
C LEU A 24 44.49 33.99 -11.94
N ASN A 25 45.04 34.09 -10.72
CA ASN A 25 46.45 34.39 -10.53
C ASN A 25 47.36 33.29 -11.09
N GLU A 26 47.01 32.04 -10.83
CA GLU A 26 47.72 30.87 -11.35
C GLU A 26 47.70 30.87 -12.88
N ALA A 27 46.51 30.99 -13.49
CA ALA A 27 46.34 30.95 -14.94
C ALA A 27 46.95 32.15 -15.69
N ALA A 28 46.90 33.36 -15.12
CA ALA A 28 47.34 34.59 -15.80
C ALA A 28 48.78 35.00 -15.47
N PHE A 29 49.27 34.66 -14.28
CA PHE A 29 50.56 35.12 -13.77
C PHE A 29 51.46 33.99 -13.26
N GLY A 30 51.11 32.72 -13.54
CA GLY A 30 51.95 31.56 -13.19
C GLY A 30 52.15 31.37 -11.69
N GLY A 31 51.18 31.81 -10.88
CA GLY A 31 51.19 31.60 -9.43
C GLY A 31 52.19 32.48 -8.66
N HIS A 32 52.72 33.55 -9.27
CA HIS A 32 53.60 34.47 -8.55
C HIS A 32 52.91 35.09 -7.32
N ASP A 33 53.68 35.29 -6.25
CA ASP A 33 53.21 35.93 -5.03
C ASP A 33 52.95 37.42 -5.28
N LEU A 34 51.67 37.77 -5.45
CA LEU A 34 51.19 39.15 -5.66
C LEU A 34 50.89 39.87 -4.33
N GLY A 35 51.32 39.32 -3.19
CA GLY A 35 51.19 39.92 -1.86
C GLY A 35 50.51 39.00 -0.85
N PRO A 36 50.21 39.50 0.37
CA PRO A 36 49.79 38.66 1.50
C PRO A 36 48.59 37.74 1.24
N LEU A 37 47.68 38.16 0.36
CA LEU A 37 46.50 37.39 -0.05
C LEU A 37 46.80 36.23 -1.00
N PHE A 38 47.96 36.21 -1.65
CA PHE A 38 48.42 35.12 -2.53
C PHE A 38 49.64 34.41 -1.94
N SER A 39 49.99 34.72 -0.69
CA SER A 39 51.04 34.01 0.03
C SER A 39 50.71 32.54 0.17
N ARG A 40 51.74 31.71 0.33
CA ARG A 40 51.57 30.27 0.54
C ARG A 40 50.71 29.88 1.73
N PHE A 41 50.44 30.77 2.70
CA PHE A 41 49.57 30.48 3.86
C PHE A 41 48.14 31.00 3.66
N ALA A 42 47.83 31.62 2.53
CA ALA A 42 46.52 32.23 2.31
C ALA A 42 45.42 31.17 2.16
N HIS A 43 45.71 30.00 1.59
CA HIS A 43 44.75 28.89 1.52
C HIS A 43 44.48 28.29 2.91
N ASP A 44 45.48 28.18 3.78
CA ASP A 44 45.31 27.68 5.15
C ASP A 44 44.26 28.48 5.94
N VAL A 45 44.21 29.80 5.72
CA VAL A 45 43.18 30.66 6.32
C VAL A 45 41.79 30.31 5.78
N VAL A 46 41.66 30.07 4.47
CA VAL A 46 40.40 29.67 3.84
C VAL A 46 39.93 28.32 4.38
N LEU A 47 40.84 27.37 4.56
CA LEU A 47 40.56 26.04 5.10
C LEU A 47 40.14 26.10 6.58
N ALA A 48 40.84 26.89 7.39
CA ALA A 48 40.46 27.15 8.78
C ALA A 48 39.05 27.78 8.88
N VAL A 49 38.71 28.70 7.99
CA VAL A 49 37.36 29.28 7.90
C VAL A 49 36.33 28.22 7.49
N ALA A 50 36.63 27.35 6.53
CA ALA A 50 35.74 26.25 6.14
C ALA A 50 35.46 25.30 7.31
N ALA A 51 36.50 24.91 8.07
CA ALA A 51 36.37 24.11 9.28
C ALA A 51 35.51 24.81 10.34
N ALA A 52 35.78 26.09 10.61
CA ALA A 52 35.03 26.89 11.56
C ALA A 52 33.54 27.01 11.17
N LEU A 53 33.22 27.15 9.88
CA LEU A 53 31.85 27.21 9.39
C LEU A 53 31.09 25.90 9.59
N CYS A 54 31.73 24.75 9.38
CA CYS A 54 31.16 23.43 9.67
C CYS A 54 30.90 23.25 11.19
N LEU A 55 31.85 23.63 12.03
CA LEU A 55 31.71 23.53 13.49
C LEU A 55 30.68 24.53 14.05
N ALA A 56 30.63 25.74 13.50
CA ALA A 56 29.61 26.74 13.85
C ALA A 56 28.19 26.24 13.54
N ARG A 57 28.02 25.47 12.45
CA ARG A 57 26.74 24.82 12.15
C ARG A 57 26.31 23.85 13.24
N ALA A 58 27.24 23.07 13.79
CA ALA A 58 26.95 22.14 14.88
C ALA A 58 26.49 22.85 16.17
N VAL A 59 27.03 24.04 16.45
CA VAL A 59 26.60 24.88 17.58
C VAL A 59 25.24 25.53 17.32
N ALA A 60 25.03 26.04 16.11
CA ALA A 60 23.83 26.78 15.74
C ALA A 60 22.57 25.91 15.64
N ILE A 61 22.69 24.65 15.17
CA ILE A 61 21.53 23.77 14.93
C ILE A 61 21.67 22.45 15.68
N ARG A 62 20.95 22.33 16.80
CA ARG A 62 20.99 21.14 17.68
C ARG A 62 20.56 19.85 16.98
N ARG A 63 19.63 19.91 16.01
CA ARG A 63 19.05 18.74 15.34
C ARG A 63 20.07 17.91 14.56
N GLU A 64 21.07 18.54 13.94
CA GLU A 64 22.10 17.86 13.15
C GLU A 64 23.50 17.98 13.80
N ARG A 65 23.55 18.30 15.11
CA ARG A 65 24.80 18.64 15.81
C ARG A 65 25.86 17.53 15.71
N ALA A 66 25.49 16.28 15.99
CA ALA A 66 26.44 15.17 15.94
C ALA A 66 27.01 14.96 14.53
N ALA A 67 26.20 15.12 13.48
CA ALA A 67 26.66 15.01 12.10
C ALA A 67 27.69 16.10 11.76
N TRP A 68 27.36 17.36 12.04
CA TRP A 68 28.25 18.49 11.71
C TRP A 68 29.45 18.63 12.65
N LEU A 69 29.41 18.07 13.86
CA LEU A 69 30.59 17.93 14.71
C LEU A 69 31.60 16.97 14.08
N LEU A 70 31.14 15.83 13.58
CA LEU A 70 32.01 14.85 12.91
C LEU A 70 32.53 15.39 11.58
N ILE A 71 31.66 15.91 10.70
CA ILE A 71 32.08 16.50 9.42
C ILE A 71 33.04 17.67 9.67
N GLY A 72 32.69 18.60 10.56
CA GLY A 72 33.55 19.74 10.90
C GLY A 72 34.86 19.35 11.55
N GLY A 73 34.86 18.30 12.38
CA GLY A 73 36.07 17.70 12.94
C GLY A 73 36.98 17.10 11.86
N GLY A 74 36.40 16.42 10.86
CA GLY A 74 37.13 15.92 9.71
C GLY A 74 37.76 17.03 8.88
N VAL A 75 37.00 18.06 8.53
CA VAL A 75 37.51 19.24 7.81
C VAL A 75 38.62 19.94 8.61
N ALA A 76 38.46 20.05 9.94
CA ALA A 76 39.48 20.63 10.81
C ALA A 76 40.76 19.78 10.88
N ALA A 77 40.64 18.45 10.94
CA ALA A 77 41.78 17.53 10.93
C ALA A 77 42.55 17.62 9.62
N TRP A 78 41.86 17.62 8.48
CA TRP A 78 42.49 17.80 7.17
C TRP A 78 43.20 19.16 7.07
N SER A 79 42.52 20.24 7.49
CA SER A 79 43.10 21.59 7.48
C SER A 79 44.33 21.71 8.37
N ALA A 80 44.38 21.00 9.51
CA ALA A 80 45.56 20.97 10.37
C ALA A 80 46.72 20.20 9.73
N GLY A 81 46.42 19.12 8.99
CA GLY A 81 47.41 18.41 8.17
C GLY A 81 47.99 19.32 7.08
N GLU A 82 47.13 20.07 6.40
CA GLU A 82 47.53 21.04 5.36
C GLU A 82 48.42 22.15 5.92
N VAL A 83 48.06 22.75 7.06
CA VAL A 83 48.89 23.77 7.71
C VAL A 83 50.29 23.25 8.02
N TYR A 84 50.40 21.99 8.48
CA TYR A 84 51.70 21.36 8.68
C TYR A 84 52.43 21.16 7.35
N TYR A 85 51.73 20.68 6.32
CA TYR A 85 52.28 20.49 4.98
C TYR A 85 52.82 21.81 4.42
N THR A 86 52.04 22.89 4.45
CA THR A 86 52.45 24.24 4.04
C THR A 86 53.64 24.77 4.83
N ALA A 87 53.69 24.51 6.14
CA ALA A 87 54.75 25.02 7.00
C ALA A 87 56.08 24.26 6.87
N VAL A 88 56.02 22.95 6.61
CA VAL A 88 57.18 22.04 6.75
C VAL A 88 57.55 21.33 5.46
N LEU A 89 56.59 20.98 4.62
CA LEU A 89 56.77 20.10 3.46
C LEU A 89 56.56 20.80 2.10
N TRP A 90 56.14 22.06 2.09
CA TRP A 90 55.77 22.79 0.88
C TRP A 90 56.84 22.82 -0.21
N ASP A 91 58.10 23.00 0.19
CA ASP A 91 59.25 23.11 -0.71
C ASP A 91 59.88 21.75 -1.05
N ASP A 92 59.35 20.65 -0.49
CA ASP A 92 59.84 19.30 -0.74
C ASP A 92 59.20 18.72 -2.00
N THR A 93 60.03 18.37 -2.99
CA THR A 93 59.58 17.77 -4.25
C THR A 93 59.11 16.33 -4.09
N SER A 94 59.44 15.68 -2.98
CA SER A 94 58.98 14.32 -2.68
C SER A 94 58.77 14.16 -1.16
N PRO A 95 57.67 14.71 -0.63
CA PRO A 95 57.38 14.67 0.79
C PRO A 95 57.42 13.23 1.33
N PRO A 96 58.01 12.99 2.50
CA PRO A 96 58.11 11.65 3.06
C PRO A 96 56.73 11.10 3.43
N ILE A 97 56.44 9.86 3.03
CA ILE A 97 55.24 9.13 3.43
C ILE A 97 55.70 7.94 4.31
N PRO A 98 55.30 7.85 5.60
CA PRO A 98 54.43 8.75 6.35
C PRO A 98 55.06 10.07 6.82
N SER A 99 54.21 11.08 6.96
CA SER A 99 54.44 12.40 7.56
C SER A 99 53.41 12.69 8.66
N PHE A 100 53.62 13.77 9.42
CA PHE A 100 52.62 14.26 10.36
C PHE A 100 51.37 14.84 9.67
N ALA A 101 51.46 15.28 8.41
CA ALA A 101 50.30 15.74 7.64
C ALA A 101 49.31 14.61 7.40
N ASP A 102 49.81 13.40 7.11
CA ASP A 102 49.01 12.22 6.82
C ASP A 102 48.08 11.85 7.99
N VAL A 103 48.44 12.16 9.24
CA VAL A 103 47.55 11.95 10.39
C VAL A 103 46.26 12.76 10.22
N GLY A 104 46.37 14.04 9.84
CA GLY A 104 45.21 14.90 9.59
C GLY A 104 44.39 14.45 8.39
N PHE A 105 45.07 14.09 7.30
CA PHE A 105 44.44 13.64 6.06
C PHE A 105 43.72 12.29 6.24
N LEU A 106 44.31 11.33 6.95
CA LEU A 106 43.67 10.04 7.22
C LEU A 106 42.52 10.14 8.23
N LEU A 107 42.53 11.11 9.15
CA LEU A 107 41.40 11.34 10.06
C LEU A 107 40.17 11.93 9.36
N PHE A 108 40.34 12.61 8.23
CA PHE A 108 39.26 13.25 7.48
C PHE A 108 38.14 12.26 7.13
N ALA A 109 38.50 11.16 6.47
CA ALA A 109 37.54 10.22 5.91
C ALA A 109 36.64 9.52 6.95
N PRO A 110 37.16 8.89 8.03
CA PRO A 110 36.30 8.23 9.02
C PRO A 110 35.37 9.22 9.74
N LEU A 111 35.83 10.45 9.98
CA LEU A 111 35.02 11.50 10.60
C LEU A 111 33.90 11.98 9.66
N VAL A 112 34.23 12.31 8.41
CA VAL A 112 33.23 12.73 7.41
C VAL A 112 32.23 11.61 7.13
N PHE A 113 32.68 10.36 6.99
CA PHE A 113 31.82 9.19 6.82
C PHE A 113 30.82 9.05 7.98
N GLY A 114 31.30 9.05 9.23
CA GLY A 114 30.43 8.97 10.41
C GLY A 114 29.42 10.11 10.45
N GLY A 115 29.86 11.32 10.09
CA GLY A 115 29.00 12.49 9.98
C GLY A 115 27.92 12.37 8.91
N MET A 116 28.25 11.89 7.72
CA MET A 116 27.29 11.63 6.62
C MET A 116 26.27 10.56 6.99
N VAL A 117 26.70 9.47 7.65
CA VAL A 117 25.79 8.42 8.14
C VAL A 117 24.79 8.98 9.14
N ILE A 118 25.24 9.77 10.12
CA ILE A 118 24.35 10.41 11.10
C ILE A 118 23.41 11.40 10.39
N LEU A 119 23.92 12.19 9.43
CA LEU A 119 23.12 13.14 8.67
C LEU A 119 22.01 12.43 7.88
N LEU A 120 22.34 11.34 7.19
CA LEU A 120 21.39 10.52 6.44
C LEU A 120 20.29 9.95 7.35
N ARG A 121 20.68 9.42 8.52
CA ARG A 121 19.75 8.92 9.54
C ARG A 121 18.80 10.00 10.06
N HIS A 122 19.18 11.28 10.05
CA HIS A 122 18.27 12.38 10.43
C HIS A 122 17.28 12.77 9.32
N ARG A 123 17.63 12.53 8.05
CA ARG A 123 16.85 12.98 6.88
C ARG A 123 15.91 11.92 6.31
N VAL A 124 16.29 10.65 6.40
CA VAL A 124 15.54 9.52 5.81
C VAL A 124 15.30 8.44 6.87
N ARG A 125 14.17 7.73 6.76
CA ARG A 125 13.96 6.48 7.50
C ARG A 125 14.52 5.34 6.63
N LEU A 126 15.62 4.75 7.08
CA LEU A 126 16.29 3.67 6.35
C LEU A 126 15.38 2.43 6.35
N THR A 127 15.04 1.96 5.15
CA THR A 127 14.41 0.66 4.94
C THR A 127 15.47 -0.35 4.49
N PRO A 128 15.27 -1.66 4.71
CA PRO A 128 16.20 -2.68 4.23
C PRO A 128 16.48 -2.59 2.71
N THR A 129 15.47 -2.26 1.92
CA THR A 129 15.60 -2.06 0.46
C THR A 129 16.56 -0.92 0.11
N LEU A 130 16.41 0.25 0.76
CA LEU A 130 17.28 1.39 0.51
C LEU A 130 18.72 1.17 0.99
N LEU A 131 18.91 0.39 2.06
CA LEU A 131 20.23 0.00 2.52
C LEU A 131 20.93 -0.90 1.49
N VAL A 132 20.22 -1.90 0.96
CA VAL A 132 20.76 -2.77 -0.10
C VAL A 132 21.06 -1.96 -1.36
N ASP A 133 20.18 -1.06 -1.78
CA ASP A 133 20.41 -0.18 -2.95
C ASP A 133 21.67 0.68 -2.76
N GLY A 134 21.87 1.24 -1.57
CA GLY A 134 23.05 2.03 -1.26
C GLY A 134 24.34 1.21 -1.19
N ILE A 135 24.30 0.01 -0.61
CA ILE A 135 25.47 -0.90 -0.59
C ILE A 135 25.82 -1.37 -1.99
N THR A 136 24.82 -1.67 -2.82
CA THR A 136 25.05 -2.11 -4.21
C THR A 136 25.78 -1.02 -5.00
N ALA A 137 25.30 0.22 -4.91
CA ALA A 137 25.90 1.34 -5.62
C ALA A 137 27.31 1.70 -5.09
N ALA A 138 27.49 1.61 -3.77
CA ALA A 138 28.80 1.73 -3.14
C ALA A 138 29.81 0.72 -3.70
N LEU A 139 29.45 -0.57 -3.71
CA LEU A 139 30.32 -1.64 -4.21
C LEU A 139 30.66 -1.46 -5.68
N ALA A 140 29.70 -1.05 -6.52
CA ALA A 140 29.94 -0.82 -7.95
C ALA A 140 30.92 0.36 -8.19
N VAL A 141 30.77 1.46 -7.47
CA VAL A 141 31.71 2.61 -7.56
C VAL A 141 33.09 2.22 -7.04
N SER A 142 33.16 1.52 -5.90
CA SER A 142 34.42 1.03 -5.35
C SER A 142 35.12 0.05 -6.30
N ALA A 143 34.37 -0.82 -6.97
CA ALA A 143 34.92 -1.76 -7.95
C ALA A 143 35.52 -1.04 -9.16
N LEU A 144 34.80 -0.07 -9.73
CA LEU A 144 35.26 0.71 -10.87
C LEU A 144 36.55 1.46 -10.55
N SER A 145 36.59 2.10 -9.39
CA SER A 145 37.81 2.82 -9.01
C SER A 145 38.94 1.89 -8.57
N ALA A 146 38.66 0.72 -7.99
CA ALA A 146 39.69 -0.26 -7.70
C ALA A 146 40.34 -0.77 -8.99
N ALA A 147 39.56 -0.92 -10.07
CA ALA A 147 40.07 -1.30 -11.38
C ALA A 147 41.02 -0.25 -11.98
N ILE A 148 40.77 1.04 -11.74
CA ILE A 148 41.56 2.14 -12.31
C ILE A 148 42.74 2.51 -11.39
N VAL A 149 42.44 2.81 -10.13
CA VAL A 149 43.37 3.48 -9.22
C VAL A 149 44.30 2.50 -8.51
N VAL A 150 43.76 1.40 -7.98
CA VAL A 150 44.59 0.43 -7.23
C VAL A 150 45.58 -0.28 -8.17
N GLN A 151 45.19 -0.52 -9.42
CA GLN A 151 46.11 -1.05 -10.43
C GLN A 151 47.27 -0.09 -10.70
N ALA A 152 46.99 1.21 -10.89
CA ALA A 152 48.02 2.22 -11.07
C ALA A 152 49.00 2.28 -9.89
N VAL A 153 48.50 2.17 -8.65
CA VAL A 153 49.35 2.10 -7.45
C VAL A 153 50.18 0.81 -7.43
N LEU A 154 49.59 -0.35 -7.65
CA LEU A 154 50.32 -1.63 -7.59
C LEU A 154 51.44 -1.74 -8.63
N GLU A 155 51.29 -1.10 -9.79
CA GLU A 155 52.29 -1.09 -10.86
C GLU A 155 53.44 -0.10 -10.61
N HIS A 156 53.22 0.96 -9.83
CA HIS A 156 54.20 2.05 -9.62
C HIS A 156 54.69 2.20 -8.18
N ALA A 157 54.10 1.48 -7.21
CA ALA A 157 54.45 1.58 -5.81
C ALA A 157 55.73 0.78 -5.51
N GLU A 158 56.88 1.43 -5.65
CA GLU A 158 58.15 0.98 -5.07
C GLU A 158 58.36 1.66 -3.71
N GLY A 159 58.52 0.89 -2.62
CA GLY A 159 58.75 1.48 -1.29
C GLY A 159 58.48 0.54 -0.10
N ASP A 160 58.61 1.09 1.10
CA ASP A 160 58.30 0.40 2.37
C ASP A 160 56.78 0.06 2.46
N PRO A 161 56.38 -1.12 3.00
CA PRO A 161 54.98 -1.53 3.06
C PRO A 161 54.05 -0.52 3.75
N VAL A 162 54.56 0.29 4.69
CA VAL A 162 53.77 1.33 5.37
C VAL A 162 53.45 2.48 4.43
N SER A 163 54.41 2.91 3.62
CA SER A 163 54.22 3.97 2.62
C SER A 163 53.21 3.57 1.55
N VAL A 164 53.30 2.32 1.06
CA VAL A 164 52.33 1.75 0.11
C VAL A 164 50.94 1.68 0.73
N ALA A 165 50.82 1.26 1.99
CA ALA A 165 49.54 1.18 2.69
C ALA A 165 48.87 2.54 2.85
N ILE A 166 49.64 3.59 3.17
CA ILE A 166 49.12 4.96 3.32
C ILE A 166 48.72 5.53 1.96
N THR A 167 49.55 5.31 0.93
CA THR A 167 49.25 5.74 -0.44
C THR A 167 47.96 5.09 -0.97
N LEU A 168 47.72 3.82 -0.66
CA LEU A 168 46.47 3.12 -0.98
C LEU A 168 45.27 3.59 -0.14
N ALA A 169 45.51 4.07 1.09
CA ALA A 169 44.43 4.49 1.99
C ALA A 169 43.66 5.70 1.42
N TYR A 170 44.35 6.62 0.75
CA TYR A 170 43.75 7.82 0.15
C TYR A 170 42.63 7.51 -0.87
N PRO A 171 42.89 6.79 -1.99
CA PRO A 171 41.84 6.36 -2.90
C PRO A 171 40.74 5.53 -2.24
N ILE A 172 41.11 4.63 -1.31
CA ILE A 172 40.13 3.76 -0.64
C ILE A 172 39.16 4.59 0.18
N PHE A 173 39.65 5.60 0.90
CA PHE A 173 38.83 6.49 1.71
C PHE A 173 37.88 7.33 0.87
N ASP A 174 38.35 7.89 -0.23
CA ASP A 174 37.48 8.62 -1.16
C ASP A 174 36.39 7.74 -1.74
N LEU A 175 36.69 6.47 -2.01
CA LEU A 175 35.67 5.53 -2.47
C LEU A 175 34.63 5.20 -1.42
N VAL A 176 35.05 5.03 -0.17
CA VAL A 176 34.12 4.82 0.95
C VAL A 176 33.23 6.05 1.15
N LEU A 177 33.75 7.26 0.96
CA LEU A 177 32.99 8.51 1.03
C LEU A 177 32.03 8.68 -0.15
N LEU A 178 32.46 8.39 -1.38
CA LEU A 178 31.60 8.38 -2.57
C LEU A 178 30.47 7.36 -2.42
N ALA A 179 30.80 6.17 -1.93
CA ALA A 179 29.86 5.08 -1.66
C ALA A 179 28.69 5.53 -0.75
N ILE A 180 28.99 6.17 0.39
CA ILE A 180 27.93 6.68 1.28
C ILE A 180 27.17 7.85 0.62
N GLY A 181 27.83 8.67 -0.19
CA GLY A 181 27.19 9.74 -0.96
C GLY A 181 26.16 9.23 -1.97
N VAL A 182 26.53 8.24 -2.77
CA VAL A 182 25.63 7.58 -3.73
C VAL A 182 24.54 6.81 -3.01
N GLY A 183 24.87 6.11 -1.90
CA GLY A 183 23.88 5.43 -1.08
C GLY A 183 22.86 6.37 -0.45
N ALA A 184 23.28 7.58 -0.03
CA ALA A 184 22.38 8.62 0.43
C ALA A 184 21.48 9.16 -0.69
N LEU A 185 22.00 9.28 -1.91
CA LEU A 185 21.21 9.69 -3.08
C LEU A 185 20.16 8.63 -3.44
N ALA A 186 20.52 7.35 -3.43
CA ALA A 186 19.59 6.24 -3.60
C ALA A 186 18.52 6.24 -2.49
N ALA A 187 18.93 6.42 -1.24
CA ALA A 187 18.04 6.49 -0.08
C ALA A 187 17.06 7.68 -0.12
N THR A 188 17.38 8.74 -0.85
CA THR A 188 16.50 9.91 -1.04
C THR A 188 15.65 9.82 -2.31
N GLY A 189 15.67 8.67 -3.00
CA GLY A 189 14.91 8.44 -4.24
C GLY A 189 15.47 9.26 -5.41
N TRP A 190 16.79 9.39 -5.48
CA TRP A 190 17.50 10.17 -6.50
C TRP A 190 17.18 11.66 -6.51
N ARG A 191 16.60 12.17 -5.43
CA ARG A 191 16.34 13.61 -5.27
C ARG A 191 17.51 14.26 -4.58
N LEU A 192 18.45 14.74 -5.38
CA LEU A 192 19.64 15.44 -4.91
C LEU A 192 19.22 16.77 -4.26
N ASP A 193 19.18 16.81 -2.93
CA ASP A 193 19.08 18.09 -2.22
C ASP A 193 20.41 18.84 -2.30
N ARG A 194 20.40 20.16 -2.09
CA ARG A 194 21.61 20.98 -2.23
C ARG A 194 22.70 20.61 -1.22
N THR A 195 22.34 20.08 -0.05
CA THR A 195 23.34 19.62 0.94
C THR A 195 24.09 18.41 0.38
N TRP A 196 23.37 17.40 -0.09
CA TRP A 196 23.97 16.18 -0.65
C TRP A 196 24.69 16.46 -1.98
N ALA A 197 24.18 17.36 -2.83
CA ALA A 197 24.87 17.80 -4.04
C ALA A 197 26.27 18.33 -3.74
N LEU A 198 26.36 19.22 -2.74
CA LEU A 198 27.61 19.85 -2.34
C LEU A 198 28.54 18.90 -1.61
N LEU A 199 28.02 18.01 -0.74
CA LEU A 199 28.83 16.99 -0.08
C LEU A 199 29.42 16.00 -1.10
N VAL A 200 28.59 15.44 -1.97
CA VAL A 200 29.04 14.48 -3.00
C VAL A 200 29.95 15.17 -4.01
N GLY A 201 29.63 16.40 -4.43
CA GLY A 201 30.50 17.18 -5.31
C GLY A 201 31.85 17.50 -4.68
N GLY A 202 31.89 17.79 -3.37
CA GLY A 202 33.14 18.02 -2.66
C GLY A 202 34.00 16.75 -2.54
N ILE A 203 33.38 15.61 -2.22
CA ILE A 203 34.06 14.31 -2.17
C ILE A 203 34.55 13.88 -3.56
N LEU A 204 33.78 14.16 -4.62
CA LEU A 204 34.20 13.89 -5.99
C LEU A 204 35.42 14.73 -6.39
N ALA A 205 35.51 15.97 -5.90
CA ALA A 205 36.69 16.81 -6.11
C ALA A 205 37.93 16.23 -5.41
N PHE A 206 37.78 15.69 -4.19
CA PHE A 206 38.83 14.95 -3.49
C PHE A 206 39.29 13.73 -4.30
N TRP A 207 38.36 12.86 -4.69
CA TRP A 207 38.68 11.66 -5.48
C TRP A 207 39.41 11.99 -6.78
N LEU A 208 38.97 13.04 -7.48
CA LEU A 208 39.64 13.49 -8.70
C LEU A 208 41.05 14.02 -8.40
N ALA A 209 41.20 14.81 -7.34
CA ALA A 209 42.46 15.39 -6.95
C ALA A 209 43.46 14.31 -6.52
N ASP A 210 43.07 13.37 -5.67
CA ASP A 210 43.88 12.22 -5.23
C ASP A 210 44.29 11.33 -6.42
N SER A 211 43.37 11.10 -7.37
CA SER A 211 43.67 10.31 -8.57
C SER A 211 44.71 10.98 -9.47
N VAL A 212 44.58 12.29 -9.71
CA VAL A 212 45.53 13.05 -10.54
C VAL A 212 46.84 13.28 -9.81
N PHE A 213 46.80 13.49 -8.49
CA PHE A 213 47.97 13.59 -7.62
C PHE A 213 48.84 12.35 -7.71
N LEU A 214 48.23 11.16 -7.58
CA LEU A 214 48.96 9.90 -7.67
C LEU A 214 49.73 9.78 -9.00
N VAL A 215 49.08 10.10 -10.13
CA VAL A 215 49.71 10.04 -11.46
C VAL A 215 50.83 11.08 -11.58
N ARG A 216 50.59 12.33 -11.18
CA ARG A 216 51.60 13.40 -11.29
C ARG A 216 52.80 13.19 -10.37
N THR A 217 52.56 12.63 -9.19
CA THR A 217 53.63 12.26 -8.26
C THR A 217 54.45 11.10 -8.82
N ALA A 218 53.83 10.10 -9.44
CA ALA A 218 54.53 9.01 -10.11
C ALA A 218 55.37 9.50 -11.31
N GLU A 219 54.89 10.50 -12.05
CA GLU A 219 55.62 11.12 -13.17
C GLU A 219 56.67 12.15 -12.70
N GLY A 220 56.72 12.51 -11.42
CA GLY A 220 57.58 13.56 -10.89
C GLY A 220 57.22 14.97 -11.38
N THR A 221 55.99 15.19 -11.84
CA THR A 221 55.48 16.45 -12.40
C THR A 221 54.57 17.23 -11.44
N PHE A 222 54.35 16.71 -10.23
CA PHE A 222 53.56 17.39 -9.21
C PHE A 222 54.27 18.65 -8.69
N VAL A 223 53.51 19.73 -8.55
CA VAL A 223 53.98 21.02 -8.02
C VAL A 223 52.95 21.54 -7.02
N SER A 224 53.40 21.82 -5.80
CA SER A 224 52.59 22.40 -4.72
C SER A 224 52.18 23.84 -5.02
N GLY A 225 50.94 24.19 -4.66
CA GLY A 225 50.29 25.45 -5.00
C GLY A 225 49.77 25.52 -6.44
N GLY A 226 49.70 24.39 -7.14
CA GLY A 226 49.21 24.34 -8.51
C GLY A 226 47.68 24.34 -8.61
N TRP A 227 47.17 24.31 -9.85
CA TRP A 227 45.73 24.19 -10.10
C TRP A 227 45.11 22.91 -9.49
N LEU A 228 45.91 21.87 -9.28
CA LEU A 228 45.46 20.62 -8.65
C LEU A 228 45.07 20.84 -7.19
N ASP A 229 45.84 21.65 -6.44
CA ASP A 229 45.59 21.89 -5.01
C ASP A 229 44.24 22.57 -4.77
N MET A 230 43.83 23.39 -5.74
CA MET A 230 42.52 24.03 -5.71
C MET A 230 41.36 23.04 -5.68
N ALA A 231 41.51 21.81 -6.17
CA ALA A 231 40.46 20.81 -6.17
C ALA A 231 40.14 20.32 -4.74
N TRP A 232 41.15 20.07 -3.90
CA TRP A 232 40.93 19.75 -2.48
C TRP A 232 40.31 20.93 -1.73
N TRP A 233 40.83 22.15 -1.96
CA TRP A 233 40.30 23.35 -1.30
C TRP A 233 38.85 23.65 -1.70
N LEU A 234 38.53 23.50 -2.99
CA LEU A 234 37.16 23.61 -3.50
C LEU A 234 36.26 22.54 -2.86
N GLY A 235 36.77 21.31 -2.70
CA GLY A 235 36.06 20.22 -2.06
C GLY A 235 35.66 20.53 -0.62
N LEU A 236 36.59 21.03 0.19
CA LEU A 236 36.30 21.43 1.58
C LEU A 236 35.36 22.63 1.67
N LEU A 237 35.51 23.59 0.74
CA LEU A 237 34.61 24.73 0.67
C LEU A 237 33.19 24.32 0.26
N ALA A 238 33.04 23.33 -0.63
CA ALA A 238 31.76 22.73 -0.98
C ALA A 238 31.11 22.04 0.23
N ILE A 239 31.89 21.32 1.04
CA ILE A 239 31.41 20.71 2.31
C ILE A 239 30.97 21.81 3.30
N ALA A 240 31.72 22.90 3.43
CA ALA A 240 31.33 24.04 4.25
C ALA A 240 30.06 24.75 3.73
N LEU A 241 29.91 24.90 2.41
CA LEU A 241 28.69 25.38 1.76
C LEU A 241 27.49 24.46 2.06
N ALA A 242 27.72 23.15 2.12
CA ALA A 242 26.68 22.16 2.43
C ALA A 242 26.11 22.36 3.84
N ALA A 243 26.96 22.74 4.81
CA ALA A 243 26.58 23.00 6.20
C ALA A 243 25.49 24.05 6.36
N TRP A 244 25.42 25.01 5.44
CA TRP A 244 24.51 26.16 5.52
C TRP A 244 23.34 26.09 4.54
N GLN A 245 23.20 24.98 3.80
CA GLN A 245 22.00 24.76 2.99
C GLN A 245 20.77 24.50 3.86
N ARG A 246 19.61 24.90 3.34
CA ARG A 246 18.32 24.63 3.98
C ARG A 246 18.00 23.14 3.84
N GLY A 247 17.99 22.43 4.97
CA GLY A 247 17.57 21.03 5.02
C GLY A 247 16.05 20.88 4.83
N PRO A 248 15.56 19.69 4.45
CA PRO A 248 14.13 19.39 4.39
C PRO A 248 13.46 19.61 5.75
N THR A 249 12.28 20.25 5.77
CA THR A 249 11.53 20.55 7.00
C THR A 249 11.01 19.29 7.69
N SER A 250 10.70 18.23 6.94
CA SER A 250 10.25 16.93 7.46
C SER A 250 11.16 15.79 7.03
N ARG A 251 11.22 14.73 7.87
CA ARG A 251 11.84 13.46 7.50
C ARG A 251 11.00 12.87 6.38
N ARG A 252 11.56 12.77 5.17
CA ARG A 252 10.79 12.28 4.02
C ARG A 252 10.43 10.82 4.27
N ARG A 253 9.17 10.47 4.01
CA ARG A 253 8.82 9.06 3.77
C ARG A 253 9.62 8.61 2.55
N PRO A 254 10.16 7.37 2.55
CA PRO A 254 10.67 6.76 1.33
C PRO A 254 9.67 7.01 0.20
N ALA A 255 10.16 7.32 -1.00
CA ALA A 255 9.27 7.47 -2.14
C ALA A 255 8.59 6.13 -2.40
N ASP A 256 7.40 5.93 -1.84
CA ASP A 256 6.59 4.75 -2.15
C ASP A 256 6.27 4.82 -3.66
N ASP A 257 6.68 3.77 -4.37
CA ASP A 257 6.30 3.43 -5.75
C ASP A 257 6.73 4.37 -6.89
N SER A 258 8.02 4.67 -6.98
CA SER A 258 8.59 5.19 -8.23
C SER A 258 9.49 4.14 -8.91
N PRO A 259 9.23 3.77 -10.18
CA PRO A 259 10.10 2.86 -10.94
C PRO A 259 11.56 3.36 -11.03
N ARG A 260 11.79 4.66 -10.81
CA ARG A 260 13.13 5.26 -10.70
C ARG A 260 14.00 4.65 -9.60
N LEU A 261 13.41 4.00 -8.59
CA LEU A 261 14.17 3.29 -7.55
C LEU A 261 14.92 2.07 -8.08
N MET A 262 14.51 1.51 -9.23
CA MET A 262 15.20 0.39 -9.88
C MET A 262 16.43 0.83 -10.69
N ILE A 263 16.58 2.12 -10.99
CA ILE A 263 17.69 2.61 -11.82
C ILE A 263 19.04 2.40 -11.11
N ALA A 264 19.13 2.66 -9.80
CA ALA A 264 20.39 2.51 -9.05
C ALA A 264 20.94 1.08 -9.10
N PRO A 265 20.14 0.07 -8.69
CA PRO A 265 20.65 -1.29 -8.67
C PRO A 265 20.92 -1.81 -10.08
N LEU A 266 20.14 -1.39 -11.09
CA LEU A 266 20.37 -1.78 -12.48
C LEU A 266 21.68 -1.21 -13.03
N VAL A 267 21.92 0.10 -12.85
CA VAL A 267 23.17 0.74 -13.29
C VAL A 267 24.37 0.15 -12.54
N SER A 268 24.24 -0.02 -11.22
CA SER A 268 25.30 -0.62 -10.40
C SER A 268 25.61 -2.06 -10.81
N GLY A 269 24.56 -2.84 -11.11
CA GLY A 269 24.69 -4.20 -11.63
C GLY A 269 25.31 -4.24 -13.02
N ALA A 270 24.97 -3.30 -13.90
CA ALA A 270 25.56 -3.18 -15.23
C ALA A 270 27.06 -2.85 -15.14
N VAL A 271 27.45 -1.89 -14.30
CA VAL A 271 28.86 -1.55 -14.06
C VAL A 271 29.63 -2.76 -13.50
N GLY A 272 29.08 -3.44 -12.49
CA GLY A 272 29.72 -4.63 -11.93
C GLY A 272 29.85 -5.78 -12.94
N LEU A 273 28.83 -6.00 -13.78
CA LEU A 273 28.87 -7.01 -14.84
C LEU A 273 29.90 -6.65 -15.92
N GLU A 274 29.93 -5.39 -16.36
CA GLU A 274 30.86 -4.89 -17.37
C GLU A 274 32.31 -5.05 -16.92
N LEU A 275 32.62 -4.72 -15.66
CA LEU A 275 33.95 -4.93 -15.09
C LEU A 275 34.36 -6.41 -15.04
N LEU A 276 33.43 -7.31 -14.73
CA LEU A 276 33.73 -8.76 -14.76
C LEU A 276 33.92 -9.29 -16.18
N VAL A 277 33.16 -8.78 -17.15
CA VAL A 277 33.37 -9.11 -18.56
C VAL A 277 34.72 -8.56 -19.03
N TYR A 278 35.07 -7.33 -18.67
CA TYR A 278 36.37 -6.75 -18.97
C TYR A 278 37.53 -7.55 -18.33
N ALA A 279 37.34 -7.99 -17.08
CA ALA A 279 38.30 -8.86 -16.37
C ALA A 279 38.53 -10.22 -17.07
N SER A 280 37.64 -10.64 -17.98
CA SER A 280 37.85 -11.87 -18.76
C SER A 280 38.80 -11.68 -19.95
N ALA A 281 39.03 -10.44 -20.37
CA ALA A 281 39.92 -10.09 -21.48
C ALA A 281 41.24 -9.43 -21.01
N VAL A 282 41.23 -8.80 -19.83
CA VAL A 282 42.36 -8.07 -19.26
C VAL A 282 42.57 -8.48 -17.81
N ASP A 283 43.82 -8.66 -17.39
CA ASP A 283 44.17 -8.94 -16.00
C ASP A 283 43.86 -7.71 -15.12
N LEU A 284 42.71 -7.75 -14.46
CA LEU A 284 42.31 -6.78 -13.44
C LEU A 284 42.77 -7.23 -12.05
N ASN A 285 43.01 -6.26 -11.17
CA ASN A 285 43.31 -6.53 -9.76
C ASN A 285 42.20 -7.38 -9.10
N PRO A 286 42.55 -8.46 -8.36
CA PRO A 286 41.60 -9.30 -7.61
C PRO A 286 40.60 -8.52 -6.74
N LEU A 287 40.99 -7.37 -6.18
CA LEU A 287 40.10 -6.53 -5.39
C LEU A 287 38.94 -5.97 -6.21
N ALA A 288 39.20 -5.50 -7.43
CA ALA A 288 38.18 -4.95 -8.32
C ALA A 288 37.18 -6.03 -8.75
N VAL A 289 37.68 -7.24 -9.03
CA VAL A 289 36.87 -8.43 -9.35
C VAL A 289 35.99 -8.82 -8.16
N ALA A 290 36.57 -8.90 -6.95
CA ALA A 290 35.84 -9.25 -5.73
C ALA A 290 34.72 -8.23 -5.41
N LEU A 291 35.00 -6.93 -5.52
CA LEU A 291 34.01 -5.87 -5.31
C LEU A 291 32.89 -5.90 -6.36
N SER A 292 33.23 -6.17 -7.63
CA SER A 292 32.24 -6.32 -8.71
C SER A 292 31.31 -7.52 -8.47
N ALA A 293 31.88 -8.66 -8.08
CA ALA A 293 31.11 -9.86 -7.74
C ALA A 293 30.20 -9.61 -6.52
N ALA A 294 30.71 -8.93 -5.48
CA ALA A 294 29.91 -8.55 -4.32
C ALA A 294 28.74 -7.63 -4.70
N ALA A 295 28.96 -6.65 -5.60
CA ALA A 295 27.89 -5.79 -6.11
C ALA A 295 26.77 -6.62 -6.76
N LEU A 296 27.10 -7.61 -7.60
CA LEU A 296 26.11 -8.50 -8.21
C LEU A 296 25.35 -9.35 -7.19
N VAL A 297 26.02 -9.85 -6.14
CA VAL A 297 25.33 -10.56 -5.05
C VAL A 297 24.30 -9.65 -4.39
N PHE A 298 24.63 -8.38 -4.13
CA PHE A 298 23.69 -7.42 -3.56
C PHE A 298 22.55 -7.06 -4.52
N VAL A 299 22.80 -7.01 -5.83
CA VAL A 299 21.72 -6.93 -6.84
C VAL A 299 20.78 -8.12 -6.73
N MET A 300 21.30 -9.35 -6.57
CA MET A 300 20.47 -10.55 -6.41
C MET A 300 19.66 -10.53 -5.10
N VAL A 301 20.26 -10.08 -4.00
CA VAL A 301 19.55 -9.83 -2.73
C VAL A 301 18.42 -8.81 -2.95
N ARG A 302 18.68 -7.72 -3.68
CA ARG A 302 17.68 -6.71 -4.00
C ARG A 302 16.52 -7.26 -4.83
N LEU A 303 16.82 -8.04 -5.85
CA LEU A 303 15.81 -8.70 -6.69
C LEU A 303 14.94 -9.64 -5.85
N THR A 304 15.55 -10.40 -4.93
CA THR A 304 14.83 -11.30 -4.03
C THR A 304 13.89 -10.54 -3.09
N ILE A 305 14.35 -9.45 -2.47
CA ILE A 305 13.49 -8.62 -1.59
C ILE A 305 12.31 -8.06 -2.39
N THR A 306 12.59 -7.52 -3.57
CA THR A 306 11.56 -6.94 -4.45
C THR A 306 10.54 -7.98 -4.89
N PHE A 307 11.01 -9.17 -5.28
CA PHE A 307 10.15 -10.28 -5.66
C PHE A 307 9.26 -10.73 -4.50
N ARG A 308 9.81 -10.89 -3.29
CA ARG A 308 9.02 -11.25 -2.10
C ARG A 308 7.98 -10.20 -1.74
N GLN A 309 8.32 -8.91 -1.86
CA GLN A 309 7.38 -7.81 -1.67
C GLN A 309 6.24 -7.87 -2.69
N ASN A 310 6.56 -8.06 -3.97
CA ASN A 310 5.57 -8.18 -5.04
C ASN A 310 4.64 -9.39 -4.83
N VAL A 311 5.18 -10.56 -4.49
CA VAL A 311 4.38 -11.75 -4.16
C VAL A 311 3.50 -11.51 -2.93
N SER A 312 3.99 -10.81 -1.91
CA SER A 312 3.17 -10.48 -0.74
C SER A 312 2.01 -9.55 -1.09
N MET A 313 2.24 -8.50 -1.90
CA MET A 313 1.17 -7.60 -2.36
C MET A 313 0.12 -8.33 -3.20
N LEU A 314 0.55 -9.23 -4.09
CA LEU A 314 -0.36 -10.07 -4.86
C LEU A 314 -1.18 -11.02 -3.97
N ARG A 315 -0.58 -11.55 -2.89
CA ARG A 315 -1.30 -12.36 -1.89
C ARG A 315 -2.31 -11.54 -1.12
N THR A 316 -1.92 -10.36 -0.62
CA THR A 316 -2.83 -9.47 0.10
C THR A 316 -4.02 -9.06 -0.78
N THR A 317 -3.77 -8.70 -2.05
CA THR A 317 -4.85 -8.39 -3.03
C THR A 317 -5.77 -9.60 -3.29
N ARG A 318 -5.23 -10.81 -3.23
CA ARG A 318 -6.00 -12.05 -3.39
C ARG A 318 -6.81 -12.39 -2.12
N ASP A 319 -6.29 -12.05 -0.94
CA ASP A 319 -6.86 -12.38 0.37
C ASP A 319 -7.84 -11.30 0.91
N GLU A 320 -7.86 -10.08 0.36
CA GLU A 320 -8.52 -8.88 0.94
C GLU A 320 -10.05 -8.74 0.81
N ALA A 321 -10.81 -9.81 0.60
CA ALA A 321 -12.23 -9.78 0.97
C ALA A 321 -12.73 -11.21 1.17
N VAL A 322 -12.65 -11.72 2.41
CA VAL A 322 -13.34 -12.96 2.83
C VAL A 322 -14.63 -12.68 3.60
N THR A 323 -14.93 -11.42 3.86
CA THR A 323 -16.16 -10.97 4.53
C THR A 323 -17.05 -10.21 3.57
N ASP A 324 -18.35 -10.32 3.76
CA ASP A 324 -19.34 -9.44 3.15
C ASP A 324 -19.46 -8.16 3.99
N HIS A 325 -19.27 -7.02 3.35
CA HIS A 325 -19.18 -5.72 4.02
C HIS A 325 -20.52 -5.25 4.62
N LEU A 326 -21.64 -5.73 4.09
CA LEU A 326 -22.98 -5.35 4.56
C LEU A 326 -23.38 -6.15 5.80
N THR A 327 -23.15 -7.46 5.79
CA THR A 327 -23.64 -8.36 6.84
C THR A 327 -22.58 -8.76 7.86
N GLY A 328 -21.29 -8.58 7.56
CA GLY A 328 -20.17 -9.06 8.37
C GLY A 328 -19.91 -10.58 8.27
N LEU A 329 -20.77 -11.32 7.55
CA LEU A 329 -20.63 -12.75 7.31
C LEU A 329 -19.44 -13.07 6.40
N GLY A 330 -19.08 -14.35 6.29
CA GLY A 330 -18.18 -14.78 5.22
C GLY A 330 -18.79 -14.51 3.84
N ASN A 331 -18.00 -14.19 2.83
CA ASN A 331 -18.52 -14.07 1.46
C ASN A 331 -18.34 -15.37 0.65
N ARG A 332 -18.77 -15.38 -0.61
CA ARG A 332 -18.60 -16.52 -1.54
C ARG A 332 -17.18 -17.11 -1.54
N ARG A 333 -16.13 -16.28 -1.46
CA ARG A 333 -14.73 -16.76 -1.42
C ARG A 333 -14.40 -17.50 -0.12
N ALA A 334 -14.92 -17.02 1.01
CA ALA A 334 -14.74 -17.68 2.29
C ALA A 334 -15.44 -19.04 2.35
N LEU A 335 -16.60 -19.18 1.70
CA LEU A 335 -17.29 -20.47 1.57
C LEU A 335 -16.45 -21.46 0.76
N THR A 336 -16.00 -21.07 -0.44
CA THR A 336 -15.18 -21.93 -1.30
C THR A 336 -13.93 -22.42 -0.57
N ARG A 337 -13.22 -21.52 0.11
CA ARG A 337 -12.05 -21.86 0.91
C ARG A 337 -12.39 -22.84 2.03
N MET A 338 -13.49 -22.63 2.75
CA MET A 338 -13.89 -23.53 3.83
C MET A 338 -14.30 -24.92 3.31
N LEU A 339 -14.93 -25.01 2.14
CA LEU A 339 -15.24 -26.30 1.51
C LEU A 339 -13.97 -27.03 1.07
N GLU A 340 -13.01 -26.33 0.47
CA GLU A 340 -11.69 -26.88 0.10
C GLU A 340 -10.90 -27.39 1.31
N GLU A 341 -11.05 -26.75 2.48
CA GLU A 341 -10.43 -27.18 3.75
C GLU A 341 -11.14 -28.39 4.38
N VAL A 342 -12.48 -28.48 4.26
CA VAL A 342 -13.29 -29.48 4.97
C VAL A 342 -13.45 -30.78 4.18
N LEU A 343 -13.61 -30.72 2.86
CA LEU A 343 -13.94 -31.88 2.02
C LEU A 343 -12.86 -32.99 2.01
N PRO A 344 -11.54 -32.71 1.95
CA PRO A 344 -10.52 -33.76 1.92
C PRO A 344 -10.54 -34.70 3.14
N ASP A 345 -10.86 -34.13 4.31
CA ASP A 345 -10.90 -34.84 5.59
C ASP A 345 -12.32 -35.25 6.01
N ALA A 346 -13.33 -34.92 5.21
CA ALA A 346 -14.71 -35.28 5.51
C ALA A 346 -14.89 -36.81 5.49
N ARG A 347 -15.63 -37.32 6.46
CA ARG A 347 -15.98 -38.74 6.60
C ARG A 347 -17.46 -38.89 6.92
N PRO A 348 -18.13 -40.00 6.55
CA PRO A 348 -19.53 -40.24 6.92
C PRO A 348 -19.80 -40.18 8.43
N GLU A 349 -18.80 -40.47 9.26
CA GLU A 349 -18.88 -40.41 10.73
C GLU A 349 -18.77 -38.98 11.28
N THR A 350 -18.26 -38.04 10.49
CA THR A 350 -18.11 -36.61 10.82
C THR A 350 -18.72 -35.73 9.74
N PRO A 351 -20.04 -35.85 9.50
CA PRO A 351 -20.69 -35.20 8.37
C PRO A 351 -20.73 -33.69 8.55
N HIS A 352 -20.78 -33.00 7.41
CA HIS A 352 -21.07 -31.56 7.35
C HIS A 352 -22.35 -31.33 6.57
N VAL A 353 -23.10 -30.31 6.90
CA VAL A 353 -24.32 -29.91 6.19
C VAL A 353 -24.07 -28.58 5.51
N LEU A 354 -24.19 -28.56 4.19
CA LEU A 354 -24.15 -27.35 3.37
C LEU A 354 -25.59 -27.00 3.00
N ALA A 355 -26.04 -25.81 3.38
CA ALA A 355 -27.37 -25.31 3.02
C ALA A 355 -27.29 -23.93 2.38
N LEU A 356 -27.99 -23.77 1.26
CA LEU A 356 -28.17 -22.51 0.54
C LEU A 356 -29.59 -22.00 0.77
N PHE A 357 -29.72 -20.70 0.94
CA PHE A 357 -30.96 -19.98 1.19
C PHE A 357 -31.09 -18.81 0.23
N ASP A 358 -32.30 -18.59 -0.28
CA ASP A 358 -32.67 -17.44 -1.09
C ASP A 358 -33.91 -16.80 -0.45
N LEU A 359 -33.85 -15.50 -0.16
CA LEU A 359 -34.93 -14.82 0.55
C LEU A 359 -36.17 -14.62 -0.34
N ASP A 360 -37.30 -15.17 0.09
CA ASP A 360 -38.58 -14.98 -0.56
C ASP A 360 -39.21 -13.65 -0.12
N GLY A 361 -39.69 -12.86 -1.08
CA GLY A 361 -40.35 -11.58 -0.81
C GLY A 361 -39.39 -10.39 -0.61
N PHE A 362 -38.06 -10.61 -0.58
CA PHE A 362 -37.08 -9.54 -0.38
C PHE A 362 -37.11 -8.45 -1.47
N LYS A 363 -37.32 -8.83 -2.74
CA LYS A 363 -37.51 -7.86 -3.83
C LYS A 363 -38.72 -6.96 -3.58
N HIS A 364 -39.85 -7.53 -3.16
CA HIS A 364 -41.07 -6.77 -2.87
C HIS A 364 -40.86 -5.82 -1.67
N TYR A 365 -40.10 -6.26 -0.66
CA TYR A 365 -39.68 -5.41 0.44
C TYR A 365 -38.85 -4.21 -0.05
N ASN A 366 -37.85 -4.43 -0.90
CA ASN A 366 -37.06 -3.35 -1.50
C ASN A 366 -37.90 -2.39 -2.34
N ASP A 367 -38.83 -2.92 -3.13
CA ASP A 367 -39.71 -2.11 -3.98
C ASP A 367 -40.66 -1.23 -3.13
N THR A 368 -40.99 -1.65 -1.91
CA THR A 368 -41.92 -0.97 -1.01
C THR A 368 -41.22 0.02 -0.06
N PHE A 369 -40.09 -0.38 0.53
CA PHE A 369 -39.39 0.35 1.59
C PHE A 369 -38.04 0.95 1.16
N GLY A 370 -37.57 0.63 -0.04
CA GLY A 370 -36.32 1.13 -0.62
C GLY A 370 -35.09 0.29 -0.24
N HIS A 371 -34.05 0.39 -1.08
CA HIS A 371 -32.79 -0.33 -0.90
C HIS A 371 -32.10 -0.10 0.45
N PRO A 372 -32.04 1.12 1.03
CA PRO A 372 -31.42 1.32 2.35
C PRO A 372 -32.10 0.51 3.46
N ALA A 373 -33.43 0.37 3.42
CA ALA A 373 -34.16 -0.46 4.37
C ALA A 373 -33.91 -1.96 4.12
N GLY A 374 -33.78 -2.36 2.86
CA GLY A 374 -33.35 -3.70 2.47
C GLY A 374 -31.97 -4.07 3.01
N ASP A 375 -31.03 -3.15 2.90
CA ASP A 375 -29.67 -3.33 3.41
C ASP A 375 -29.65 -3.51 4.93
N GLU A 376 -30.45 -2.73 5.66
CA GLU A 376 -30.62 -2.90 7.11
C GLU A 376 -31.27 -4.24 7.47
N LEU A 377 -32.28 -4.66 6.70
CA LEU A 377 -32.89 -5.98 6.86
C LEU A 377 -31.87 -7.10 6.64
N LEU A 378 -31.08 -7.04 5.57
CA LEU A 378 -30.03 -8.03 5.30
C LEU A 378 -28.97 -8.08 6.40
N ALA A 379 -28.53 -6.92 6.90
CA ALA A 379 -27.58 -6.86 8.02
C ALA A 379 -28.16 -7.53 9.28
N ARG A 380 -29.42 -7.27 9.60
CA ARG A 380 -30.12 -7.87 10.75
C ARG A 380 -30.32 -9.38 10.59
N LEU A 381 -30.72 -9.84 9.41
CA LEU A 381 -30.86 -11.26 9.11
C LEU A 381 -29.51 -11.98 9.15
N GLY A 382 -28.47 -11.36 8.61
CA GLY A 382 -27.09 -11.87 8.68
C GLY A 382 -26.61 -12.06 10.12
N ALA A 383 -26.84 -11.07 10.99
CA ALA A 383 -26.48 -11.17 12.41
C ALA A 383 -27.26 -12.26 13.15
N ARG A 384 -28.56 -12.44 12.84
CA ARG A 384 -29.38 -13.53 13.39
C ARG A 384 -28.89 -14.91 12.94
N LEU A 385 -28.55 -15.04 11.66
CA LEU A 385 -28.00 -16.28 11.11
C LEU A 385 -26.66 -16.62 11.77
N ASP A 386 -25.74 -15.65 11.90
CA ASP A 386 -24.44 -15.88 12.55
C ASP A 386 -24.61 -16.33 14.01
N SER A 387 -25.52 -15.67 14.75
CA SER A 387 -25.84 -16.03 16.13
C SER A 387 -26.46 -17.43 16.25
N PHE A 388 -27.30 -17.83 15.29
CA PHE A 388 -27.89 -19.18 15.27
C PHE A 388 -26.83 -20.25 14.99
N VAL A 389 -25.98 -20.01 13.99
CA VAL A 389 -24.91 -20.92 13.58
C VAL A 389 -23.91 -21.12 14.71
N GLY A 390 -23.41 -20.03 15.30
CA GLY A 390 -22.53 -20.05 16.46
C GLY A 390 -21.37 -21.06 16.34
N PRO A 391 -21.13 -21.90 17.37
CA PRO A 391 -20.00 -22.84 17.38
C PRO A 391 -20.21 -24.09 16.51
N ARG A 392 -21.36 -24.22 15.83
CA ARG A 392 -21.69 -25.37 14.98
C ARG A 392 -21.05 -25.26 13.60
N GLY A 393 -20.67 -24.06 13.16
CA GLY A 393 -20.21 -23.86 11.80
C GLY A 393 -19.92 -22.41 11.46
N ARG A 394 -20.19 -22.03 10.21
CA ARG A 394 -20.01 -20.64 9.75
C ARG A 394 -21.11 -20.25 8.76
N ALA A 395 -21.54 -19.00 8.83
CA ALA A 395 -22.51 -18.39 7.93
C ALA A 395 -21.82 -17.53 6.86
N PHE A 396 -22.44 -17.47 5.68
CA PHE A 396 -21.95 -16.78 4.51
C PHE A 396 -23.08 -16.04 3.79
N ARG A 397 -22.75 -14.92 3.14
CA ARG A 397 -23.61 -14.25 2.15
C ARG A 397 -22.96 -14.37 0.77
N MET A 398 -23.70 -14.94 -0.19
CA MET A 398 -23.18 -15.25 -1.52
C MET A 398 -23.29 -14.05 -2.48
N GLY A 399 -24.21 -13.14 -2.18
CA GLY A 399 -24.51 -11.92 -2.93
C GLY A 399 -26.02 -11.67 -2.99
N GLY A 400 -26.45 -10.41 -3.12
CA GLY A 400 -27.89 -10.11 -3.17
C GLY A 400 -28.64 -10.57 -1.91
N ASP A 401 -29.63 -11.44 -2.11
CA ASP A 401 -30.48 -12.09 -1.12
C ASP A 401 -30.13 -13.57 -0.86
N GLU A 402 -28.97 -14.03 -1.31
CA GLU A 402 -28.50 -15.41 -1.13
C GLU A 402 -27.62 -15.56 0.11
N PHE A 403 -27.99 -16.48 1.00
CA PHE A 403 -27.23 -16.87 2.18
C PHE A 403 -26.82 -18.33 2.12
N CYS A 404 -25.79 -18.70 2.87
CA CYS A 404 -25.30 -20.07 2.95
C CYS A 404 -24.77 -20.36 4.35
N VAL A 405 -24.91 -21.60 4.81
CA VAL A 405 -24.26 -22.09 6.03
C VAL A 405 -23.52 -23.39 5.77
N LEU A 406 -22.39 -23.58 6.46
CA LEU A 406 -21.72 -24.86 6.58
C LEU A 406 -21.70 -25.26 8.05
N LEU A 407 -22.41 -26.34 8.39
CA LEU A 407 -22.68 -26.78 9.76
C LEU A 407 -22.11 -28.17 10.04
N ARG A 408 -21.76 -28.43 11.30
CA ARG A 408 -21.50 -29.78 11.83
C ARG A 408 -22.69 -30.23 12.68
N PRO A 409 -23.43 -31.28 12.29
CA PRO A 409 -24.67 -31.66 12.98
C PRO A 409 -24.47 -32.14 14.41
N ARG A 410 -23.32 -32.77 14.72
CA ARG A 410 -22.99 -33.28 16.07
C ARG A 410 -24.10 -34.15 16.71
N GLY A 411 -24.80 -34.94 15.90
CA GLY A 411 -25.89 -35.82 16.33
C GLY A 411 -27.28 -35.20 16.28
N GLU A 412 -27.40 -33.90 15.99
CA GLU A 412 -28.68 -33.26 15.65
C GLU A 412 -29.10 -33.65 14.22
N ASP A 413 -30.42 -33.69 13.97
CA ASP A 413 -30.96 -33.93 12.64
C ASP A 413 -30.65 -32.76 11.69
N PRO A 414 -30.02 -33.01 10.51
CA PRO A 414 -29.74 -31.99 9.51
C PRO A 414 -30.93 -31.12 9.13
N THR A 415 -32.13 -31.72 9.04
CA THR A 415 -33.35 -31.00 8.63
C THR A 415 -33.72 -29.95 9.67
N THR A 416 -33.73 -30.33 10.95
CA THR A 416 -34.01 -29.43 12.08
C THR A 416 -33.01 -28.26 12.15
N LEU A 417 -31.73 -28.51 11.89
CA LEU A 417 -30.70 -27.45 11.87
C LEU A 417 -30.92 -26.45 10.74
N VAL A 418 -31.25 -26.94 9.54
CA VAL A 418 -31.49 -26.10 8.37
C VAL A 418 -32.79 -25.32 8.51
N GLU A 419 -33.84 -25.92 9.09
CA GLU A 419 -35.10 -25.22 9.42
C GLU A 419 -34.88 -24.11 10.46
N GLY A 420 -34.06 -24.35 11.48
CA GLY A 420 -33.67 -23.30 12.43
C GLY A 420 -32.89 -22.16 11.79
N ALA A 421 -31.98 -22.47 10.87
CA ALA A 421 -31.26 -21.47 10.08
C ALA A 421 -32.21 -20.68 9.16
N ALA A 422 -33.14 -21.36 8.48
CA ALA A 422 -34.17 -20.73 7.66
C ALA A 422 -35.07 -19.79 8.49
N HIS A 423 -35.45 -20.20 9.69
CA HIS A 423 -36.22 -19.36 10.61
C HIS A 423 -35.44 -18.09 11.02
N SER A 424 -34.12 -18.19 11.24
CA SER A 424 -33.29 -17.01 11.54
C SER A 424 -33.21 -15.99 10.40
N LEU A 425 -33.46 -16.45 9.16
CA LEU A 425 -33.54 -15.65 7.93
C LEU A 425 -34.96 -15.13 7.63
N SER A 426 -35.90 -15.30 8.55
CA SER A 426 -37.28 -14.80 8.40
C SER A 426 -37.50 -13.46 9.12
N ALA A 427 -38.38 -12.63 8.55
CA ALA A 427 -38.84 -11.39 9.14
C ALA A 427 -40.27 -11.06 8.68
N GLU A 428 -41.10 -10.61 9.60
CA GLU A 428 -42.46 -10.15 9.33
C GLU A 428 -42.73 -8.82 10.05
N GLY A 429 -43.68 -8.05 9.54
CA GLY A 429 -44.10 -6.77 10.09
C GLY A 429 -45.35 -6.23 9.41
N GLU A 430 -45.75 -5.01 9.73
CA GLU A 430 -46.92 -4.38 9.09
C GLU A 430 -46.69 -4.24 7.58
N GLY A 431 -47.43 -5.03 6.81
CA GLY A 431 -47.42 -4.98 5.34
C GLY A 431 -46.27 -5.71 4.66
N TYR A 432 -45.45 -6.50 5.37
CA TYR A 432 -44.44 -7.34 4.73
C TYR A 432 -44.19 -8.68 5.44
N TRP A 433 -43.80 -9.66 4.64
CA TRP A 433 -43.28 -10.94 5.11
C TRP A 433 -42.11 -11.33 4.21
N VAL A 434 -41.00 -11.72 4.84
CA VAL A 434 -39.77 -12.20 4.21
C VAL A 434 -39.45 -13.55 4.83
N GLY A 435 -39.43 -14.58 4.01
CA GLY A 435 -38.98 -15.92 4.40
C GLY A 435 -37.78 -16.32 3.55
N CYS A 436 -37.52 -17.62 3.46
CA CYS A 436 -36.53 -18.12 2.52
C CYS A 436 -36.88 -19.50 1.98
N SER A 437 -36.54 -19.71 0.73
CA SER A 437 -36.46 -21.03 0.12
C SER A 437 -35.05 -21.56 0.31
N TYR A 438 -34.92 -22.84 0.62
CA TYR A 438 -33.62 -23.44 0.90
C TYR A 438 -33.46 -24.83 0.31
N GLY A 439 -32.20 -25.20 0.11
CA GLY A 439 -31.78 -26.53 -0.31
C GLY A 439 -30.50 -26.90 0.44
N PHE A 440 -30.44 -28.13 0.94
CA PHE A 440 -29.28 -28.59 1.69
C PHE A 440 -28.82 -29.98 1.24
N ILE A 441 -27.56 -30.25 1.52
CA ILE A 441 -26.90 -31.54 1.30
C ILE A 441 -26.04 -31.90 2.50
N THR A 442 -25.74 -33.19 2.62
CA THR A 442 -24.83 -33.75 3.62
C THR A 442 -23.54 -34.23 2.95
N LEU A 443 -22.42 -33.71 3.42
CA LEU A 443 -21.06 -34.00 2.96
C LEU A 443 -20.39 -34.99 3.92
N PRO A 444 -19.62 -35.98 3.43
CA PRO A 444 -19.29 -36.21 2.02
C PRO A 444 -20.29 -37.13 1.28
N THR A 445 -21.37 -37.57 1.93
CA THR A 445 -22.28 -38.62 1.43
C THR A 445 -22.91 -38.28 0.07
N GLU A 446 -23.28 -37.02 -0.14
CA GLU A 446 -23.98 -36.59 -1.35
C GLU A 446 -23.08 -35.88 -2.37
N ALA A 447 -21.89 -35.44 -1.98
CA ALA A 447 -20.90 -34.83 -2.86
C ALA A 447 -19.48 -34.92 -2.27
N ALA A 448 -18.50 -35.16 -3.14
CA ALA A 448 -17.08 -35.29 -2.78
C ALA A 448 -16.23 -34.06 -3.14
N ASP A 449 -16.77 -33.12 -3.92
CA ASP A 449 -16.10 -31.90 -4.38
C ASP A 449 -16.99 -30.66 -4.22
N SER A 450 -16.36 -29.49 -4.13
CA SER A 450 -17.02 -28.20 -3.84
C SER A 450 -18.03 -27.80 -4.92
N ASP A 451 -17.71 -28.03 -6.19
CA ASP A 451 -18.56 -27.63 -7.32
C ASP A 451 -19.84 -28.49 -7.37
N SER A 452 -19.70 -29.80 -7.20
CA SER A 452 -20.84 -30.72 -7.09
C SER A 452 -21.71 -30.41 -5.88
N ALA A 453 -21.09 -30.09 -4.74
CA ALA A 453 -21.78 -29.76 -3.50
C ALA A 453 -22.70 -28.52 -3.67
N LEU A 454 -22.14 -27.43 -4.20
CA LEU A 454 -22.89 -26.19 -4.45
C LEU A 454 -23.99 -26.40 -5.49
N ARG A 455 -23.70 -27.12 -6.58
CA ARG A 455 -24.66 -27.38 -7.65
C ARG A 455 -25.88 -28.17 -7.18
N ILE A 456 -25.70 -29.21 -6.37
CA ILE A 456 -26.81 -30.04 -5.88
C ILE A 456 -27.66 -29.24 -4.88
N ALA A 457 -27.03 -28.50 -3.98
CA ALA A 457 -27.75 -27.69 -3.01
C ALA A 457 -28.57 -26.56 -3.67
N ASP A 458 -28.01 -25.90 -4.69
CA ASP A 458 -28.71 -24.90 -5.51
C ASP A 458 -29.92 -25.49 -6.25
N GLN A 459 -29.76 -26.67 -6.88
CA GLN A 459 -30.87 -27.37 -7.54
C GLN A 459 -32.03 -27.68 -6.57
N ARG A 460 -31.71 -28.09 -5.33
CA ARG A 460 -32.72 -28.33 -4.28
C ARG A 460 -33.40 -27.06 -3.82
N MET A 461 -32.64 -25.98 -3.65
CA MET A 461 -33.17 -24.66 -3.30
C MET A 461 -34.12 -24.15 -4.38
N TYR A 462 -33.72 -24.26 -5.66
CA TYR A 462 -34.55 -23.85 -6.79
C TYR A 462 -35.85 -24.65 -6.88
N ALA A 463 -35.81 -25.96 -6.63
CA ALA A 463 -37.00 -26.81 -6.58
C ALA A 463 -37.94 -26.42 -5.42
N SER A 464 -37.39 -26.12 -4.24
CA SER A 464 -38.13 -25.63 -3.07
C SER A 464 -38.87 -24.31 -3.38
N LYS A 465 -38.17 -23.37 -4.02
CA LYS A 465 -38.71 -22.06 -4.44
C LYS A 465 -39.91 -22.16 -5.38
N HIS A 466 -39.91 -23.15 -6.27
CA HIS A 466 -41.02 -23.36 -7.21
C HIS A 466 -42.23 -24.03 -6.55
N ALA A 467 -42.01 -24.95 -5.62
CA ALA A 467 -43.09 -25.56 -4.84
C ALA A 467 -43.81 -24.53 -3.94
N GLY A 468 -43.06 -23.59 -3.35
CA GLY A 468 -43.60 -22.49 -2.53
C GLY A 468 -44.50 -21.52 -3.31
N ARG A 469 -44.14 -21.16 -4.55
CA ARG A 469 -44.99 -20.30 -5.40
C ARG A 469 -46.33 -20.93 -5.77
N MET A 470 -46.40 -22.26 -5.86
CA MET A 470 -47.68 -22.97 -6.03
C MET A 470 -48.59 -22.85 -4.80
N SER A 471 -48.03 -22.59 -3.61
CA SER A 471 -48.79 -22.33 -2.38
C SER A 471 -49.47 -20.96 -2.37
N ALA A 472 -48.83 -19.92 -2.93
CA ALA A 472 -49.46 -18.59 -3.08
C ALA A 472 -50.73 -18.63 -3.96
N ALA A 473 -50.73 -19.46 -5.01
CA ALA A 473 -51.94 -19.72 -5.82
C ALA A 473 -53.04 -20.46 -5.01
N ARG A 474 -52.65 -21.29 -4.04
CA ARG A 474 -53.56 -21.98 -3.11
C ARG A 474 -54.14 -21.01 -2.07
N GLN A 475 -53.33 -20.09 -1.56
CA GLN A 475 -53.74 -19.00 -0.67
C GLN A 475 -54.72 -18.04 -1.35
N ALA A 476 -54.50 -17.72 -2.63
CA ALA A 476 -55.42 -16.96 -3.47
C ALA A 476 -56.80 -17.63 -3.57
N ARG A 477 -56.81 -18.95 -3.76
CA ARG A 477 -58.03 -19.77 -3.82
C ARG A 477 -58.77 -19.77 -2.48
N ASP A 478 -58.06 -19.89 -1.36
CA ASP A 478 -58.68 -19.98 -0.04
C ASP A 478 -59.26 -18.62 0.39
N VAL A 479 -58.64 -17.49 0.02
CA VAL A 479 -59.23 -16.15 0.18
C VAL A 479 -60.50 -16.00 -0.69
N LEU A 480 -60.47 -16.48 -1.93
CA LEU A 480 -61.65 -16.47 -2.81
C LEU A 480 -62.81 -17.30 -2.22
N LEU A 481 -62.50 -18.47 -1.65
CA LEU A 481 -63.47 -19.34 -0.98
C LEU A 481 -64.00 -18.74 0.32
N ALA A 482 -63.18 -17.99 1.07
CA ALA A 482 -63.62 -17.27 2.27
C ALA A 482 -64.56 -16.09 1.93
N VAL A 483 -64.35 -15.43 0.77
CA VAL A 483 -65.27 -14.39 0.25
C VAL A 483 -66.57 -15.00 -0.27
N LEU A 484 -66.55 -16.24 -0.76
CA LEU A 484 -67.70 -16.98 -1.30
C LEU A 484 -68.45 -17.84 -0.26
N ALA A 485 -68.01 -17.87 1.00
CA ALA A 485 -68.64 -18.68 2.04
C ALA A 485 -70.03 -18.11 2.45
N PRO A 486 -71.01 -18.98 2.76
CA PRO A 486 -72.39 -18.56 3.05
C PRO A 486 -72.50 -17.62 4.27
N HIS A 487 -73.38 -16.63 4.14
CA HIS A 487 -73.52 -15.45 5.01
C HIS A 487 -73.96 -15.78 6.44
N ASP A 488 -73.35 -15.12 7.43
CA ASP A 488 -73.91 -14.98 8.78
C ASP A 488 -74.80 -13.72 8.78
N SER A 489 -76.13 -13.90 8.78
CA SER A 489 -77.13 -12.83 8.63
C SER A 489 -77.40 -12.06 9.92
N THR A 490 -76.75 -12.41 11.03
CA THR A 490 -77.02 -11.86 12.37
C THR A 490 -76.99 -10.33 12.45
N ALA A 491 -76.05 -9.66 11.75
CA ALA A 491 -75.99 -8.20 11.73
C ALA A 491 -77.12 -7.56 10.90
N ALA A 492 -77.51 -8.22 9.81
CA ALA A 492 -78.57 -7.77 8.91
C ALA A 492 -79.96 -7.97 9.54
N ASP A 493 -80.13 -9.08 10.27
CA ASP A 493 -81.35 -9.39 11.04
C ASP A 493 -81.55 -8.39 12.20
N HIS A 494 -80.48 -8.02 12.92
CA HIS A 494 -80.56 -6.97 13.96
C HIS A 494 -80.88 -5.58 13.38
N ALA A 495 -80.32 -5.23 12.22
CA ALA A 495 -80.61 -3.97 11.55
C ALA A 495 -82.08 -3.90 11.07
N GLU A 496 -82.64 -5.01 10.58
CA GLU A 496 -84.05 -5.10 10.19
C GLU A 496 -84.99 -5.00 11.41
N GLU A 497 -84.63 -5.63 12.53
CA GLU A 497 -85.40 -5.60 13.78
C GLU A 497 -85.45 -4.20 14.39
N GLU A 498 -84.34 -3.46 14.34
CA GLU A 498 -84.29 -2.08 14.83
C GLU A 498 -85.05 -1.13 13.89
N ALA A 499 -84.97 -1.34 12.57
CA ALA A 499 -85.78 -0.61 11.61
C ALA A 499 -87.29 -0.85 11.80
N ARG A 500 -87.67 -2.07 12.22
CA ARG A 500 -89.05 -2.41 12.61
C ARG A 500 -89.50 -1.65 13.87
N ARG A 501 -88.64 -1.50 14.88
CA ARG A 501 -88.96 -0.72 16.09
C ARG A 501 -89.18 0.76 15.81
N LEU A 502 -88.52 1.30 14.79
CA LEU A 502 -88.64 2.70 14.36
C LEU A 502 -89.89 2.97 13.50
N GLY A 503 -90.72 1.95 13.23
CA GLY A 503 -91.98 2.10 12.51
C GLY A 503 -91.84 2.20 10.99
N LEU A 504 -90.71 1.79 10.43
CA LEU A 504 -90.46 1.83 8.98
C LEU A 504 -91.36 0.83 8.23
N GLU A 505 -91.78 1.22 7.04
CA GLU A 505 -92.56 0.34 6.16
C GLU A 505 -91.74 -0.87 5.71
N ARG A 506 -92.41 -1.88 5.17
CA ARG A 506 -91.75 -3.16 4.85
C ARG A 506 -90.64 -3.02 3.81
N GLU A 507 -90.86 -2.23 2.75
CA GLU A 507 -89.85 -2.02 1.70
C GLU A 507 -88.59 -1.35 2.24
N ASP A 508 -88.73 -0.35 3.12
CA ASP A 508 -87.59 0.36 3.73
C ASP A 508 -86.78 -0.56 4.65
N ARG A 509 -87.43 -1.49 5.34
CA ARG A 509 -86.75 -2.48 6.20
C ARG A 509 -85.93 -3.47 5.39
N GLU A 510 -86.49 -3.96 4.29
CA GLU A 510 -85.79 -4.84 3.35
C GLU A 510 -84.58 -4.10 2.73
N ALA A 511 -84.72 -2.79 2.43
CA ALA A 511 -83.62 -1.97 1.94
C ALA A 511 -82.49 -1.77 2.96
N VAL A 512 -82.82 -1.51 4.24
CA VAL A 512 -81.82 -1.38 5.32
C VAL A 512 -81.04 -2.68 5.50
N ARG A 513 -81.74 -3.82 5.51
CA ARG A 513 -81.11 -5.13 5.59
C ARG A 513 -80.14 -5.36 4.44
N TYR A 514 -80.58 -5.09 3.21
CA TYR A 514 -79.74 -5.23 2.02
C TYR A 514 -78.50 -4.33 2.09
N ALA A 515 -78.67 -3.10 2.58
CA ALA A 515 -77.56 -2.17 2.76
C ALA A 515 -76.56 -2.66 3.81
N THR A 516 -77.00 -3.28 4.90
CA THR A 516 -76.13 -3.88 5.91
C THR A 516 -75.38 -5.09 5.38
N GLU A 517 -76.04 -5.96 4.60
CA GLU A 517 -75.41 -7.10 3.93
C GLU A 517 -74.35 -6.64 2.91
N LEU A 518 -74.66 -5.60 2.12
CA LEU A 518 -73.74 -4.97 1.18
C LEU A 518 -72.56 -4.31 1.88
N HIS A 519 -72.78 -3.66 3.04
CA HIS A 519 -71.71 -3.03 3.81
C HIS A 519 -70.74 -4.07 4.40
N ALA A 520 -71.26 -5.15 4.98
CA ALA A 520 -70.44 -6.25 5.50
C ALA A 520 -69.69 -7.00 4.38
N LEU A 521 -70.26 -7.06 3.17
CA LEU A 521 -69.55 -7.56 1.99
C LEU A 521 -68.44 -6.58 1.58
N GLY A 522 -68.71 -5.27 1.58
CA GLY A 522 -67.76 -4.22 1.27
C GLY A 522 -66.54 -4.22 2.21
N GLU A 523 -66.76 -4.31 3.52
CA GLU A 523 -65.68 -4.41 4.52
C GLU A 523 -64.77 -5.63 4.30
N ARG A 524 -65.36 -6.80 4.01
CA ARG A 524 -64.60 -8.02 3.72
C ARG A 524 -63.81 -7.91 2.42
N VAL A 525 -64.39 -7.31 1.38
CA VAL A 525 -63.70 -7.05 0.11
C VAL A 525 -62.55 -6.05 0.31
N ILE A 526 -62.74 -5.02 1.14
CA ILE A 526 -61.69 -4.05 1.49
C ILE A 526 -60.56 -4.74 2.26
N ALA A 527 -60.88 -5.58 3.25
CA ALA A 527 -59.89 -6.35 4.00
C ALA A 527 -59.12 -7.34 3.12
N ALA A 528 -59.76 -7.93 2.12
CA ALA A 528 -59.15 -8.86 1.16
C ALA A 528 -58.46 -8.17 -0.03
N ALA A 529 -58.64 -6.85 -0.21
CA ALA A 529 -58.13 -6.09 -1.36
C ALA A 529 -56.60 -6.15 -1.54
N PRO A 530 -55.76 -6.17 -0.49
CA PRO A 530 -54.31 -6.32 -0.65
C PRO A 530 -53.94 -7.67 -1.27
N SER A 531 -54.55 -8.75 -0.79
CA SER A 531 -54.35 -10.12 -1.26
C SER A 531 -54.83 -10.30 -2.71
N LEU A 532 -56.00 -9.74 -3.06
CA LEU A 532 -56.54 -9.78 -4.42
C LEU A 532 -55.68 -8.98 -5.42
N ARG A 533 -55.10 -7.84 -5.00
CA ARG A 533 -54.16 -7.07 -5.82
C ARG A 533 -52.84 -7.80 -6.05
N ALA A 534 -52.34 -8.53 -5.04
CA ALA A 534 -51.14 -9.37 -5.19
C ALA A 534 -51.36 -10.51 -6.20
N VAL A 535 -52.53 -11.16 -6.15
CA VAL A 535 -52.93 -12.21 -7.09
C VAL A 535 -53.12 -11.67 -8.51
N ALA A 536 -53.78 -10.52 -8.67
CA ALA A 536 -53.97 -9.89 -9.97
C ALA A 536 -52.64 -9.51 -10.64
N ARG A 537 -51.64 -9.09 -9.86
CA ARG A 537 -50.27 -8.84 -10.36
C ARG A 537 -49.54 -10.13 -10.74
N LEU A 538 -49.70 -11.20 -9.96
CA LEU A 538 -49.15 -12.53 -10.27
C LEU A 538 -49.72 -13.13 -11.56
N VAL A 539 -51.01 -12.89 -11.85
CA VAL A 539 -51.65 -13.32 -13.10
C VAL A 539 -51.28 -12.40 -14.28
N ALA A 540 -50.98 -11.12 -14.04
CA ALA A 540 -50.53 -10.20 -15.09
C ALA A 540 -49.07 -10.44 -15.51
N ASP A 541 -48.21 -10.90 -14.60
CA ASP A 541 -46.80 -11.21 -14.87
C ASP A 541 -46.59 -12.60 -15.51
N SER A 542 -47.56 -13.52 -15.44
CA SER A 542 -47.51 -14.80 -16.13
C SER A 542 -47.89 -14.65 -17.61
N ARG A 543 -46.93 -14.20 -18.43
CA ARG A 543 -47.08 -13.96 -19.88
C ARG A 543 -47.48 -15.17 -20.76
N ASP A 544 -47.85 -16.31 -20.19
CA ASP A 544 -48.11 -17.55 -20.95
C ASP A 544 -49.43 -18.28 -20.67
N ILE A 545 -50.35 -17.70 -19.89
CA ILE A 545 -51.69 -18.27 -19.76
C ILE A 545 -52.63 -17.54 -20.71
N ARG A 546 -52.87 -18.09 -21.91
CA ARG A 546 -54.01 -17.69 -22.74
C ARG A 546 -55.29 -18.01 -21.96
N PRO A 547 -56.06 -17.02 -21.47
CA PRO A 547 -57.31 -17.32 -20.81
C PRO A 547 -58.37 -17.46 -21.90
N ASP A 548 -58.69 -18.70 -22.27
CA ASP A 548 -59.89 -18.97 -23.05
C ASP A 548 -61.11 -18.90 -22.12
N SER A 549 -61.52 -17.67 -21.79
CA SER A 549 -62.89 -17.35 -21.40
C SER A 549 -63.04 -15.82 -21.33
N SER A 550 -63.94 -15.30 -22.15
CA SER A 550 -64.26 -13.88 -22.34
C SER A 550 -64.69 -13.11 -21.07
N VAL A 551 -64.81 -13.79 -19.93
CA VAL A 551 -65.25 -13.24 -18.64
C VAL A 551 -64.07 -12.75 -17.80
N ALA A 552 -62.95 -13.49 -17.74
CA ALA A 552 -61.79 -13.13 -16.93
C ALA A 552 -61.11 -11.85 -17.44
N ALA A 553 -61.00 -11.69 -18.76
CA ALA A 553 -60.44 -10.48 -19.38
C ALA A 553 -61.27 -9.21 -19.08
N ARG A 554 -62.60 -9.35 -18.99
CA ARG A 554 -63.50 -8.23 -18.67
C ARG A 554 -63.38 -7.78 -17.21
N ILE A 555 -63.27 -8.73 -16.29
CA ILE A 555 -63.13 -8.43 -14.85
C ILE A 555 -61.81 -7.70 -14.57
N VAL A 556 -60.71 -8.17 -15.17
CA VAL A 556 -59.39 -7.53 -15.03
C VAL A 556 -59.37 -6.12 -15.66
N ALA A 557 -59.96 -5.95 -16.84
CA ALA A 557 -60.00 -4.65 -17.50
C ALA A 557 -60.83 -3.60 -16.72
N GLN A 558 -61.92 -4.00 -16.07
CA GLN A 558 -62.76 -3.09 -15.29
C GLN A 558 -62.22 -2.80 -13.89
N ALA A 559 -61.56 -3.76 -13.24
CA ALA A 559 -60.91 -3.54 -11.94
C ALA A 559 -59.74 -2.53 -12.02
N VAL A 560 -59.03 -2.48 -13.15
CA VAL A 560 -57.96 -1.49 -13.41
C VAL A 560 -58.52 -0.10 -13.73
N ALA A 561 -59.76 -0.01 -14.24
CA ALA A 561 -60.36 1.26 -14.69
C ALA A 561 -61.19 2.00 -13.61
N GLY A 562 -61.36 1.44 -12.41
CA GLY A 562 -61.96 2.14 -11.26
C GLY A 562 -63.41 2.63 -11.45
N ARG A 563 -64.21 2.01 -12.31
CA ARG A 563 -65.63 2.35 -12.49
C ARG A 563 -66.54 1.36 -11.77
N PRO A 564 -67.64 1.82 -11.13
CA PRO A 564 -68.57 0.94 -10.43
C PRO A 564 -69.35 0.07 -11.42
N ILE A 565 -69.61 -1.18 -11.03
CA ILE A 565 -70.50 -2.10 -11.73
C ILE A 565 -71.94 -1.66 -11.43
N VAL A 566 -72.60 -1.02 -12.40
CA VAL A 566 -74.08 -0.92 -12.40
C VAL A 566 -74.58 -2.01 -13.34
N ALA A 567 -75.61 -2.72 -12.88
CA ALA A 567 -76.16 -3.95 -13.46
C ALA A 567 -76.44 -3.89 -14.98
#